data_AF-A0A662PV35-F1
#
_entry.id   AF-A0A662PV35-F1
#
_cell.length_a   1.000
_cell.length_b   1.000
_cell.length_c   1.000
_cell.angle_alpha   90.00
_cell.angle_beta   90.00
_cell.angle_gamma   90.00
#
_symmetry.space_group_name_H-M   'P 1'
#
loop_
_entity.id
_entity.type
_entity.pdbx_description
1 polymer ?
#
loop_
_entity_poly.entity_id
_entity_poly.type
_entity_poly.pdbx_seq_one_letter_code
_entity_poly.pdbx_strand_id
1 'polypeptide(L)'
;MGEDISLDEYKGAWRELTVREARRGFVGHLAAYIIVNAFLIFINLWTEPSVLWFPWILAGWGIGLAFHGVYSRRGFVLDKLKEKEALAELLAREKKRKK
;
A
#
# COMPACT_ATOMS: atom_id res chain seq x y z
N MET A 1 -13.37 -20.27 27.33
CA MET A 1 -14.52 -20.44 26.42
C MET A 1 -14.50 -19.19 25.57
N GLY A 2 -13.87 -19.26 24.39
CA GLY A 2 -13.70 -18.07 23.55
C GLY A 2 -15.07 -17.59 23.10
N GLU A 3 -15.34 -16.30 23.24
CA GLU A 3 -16.51 -15.69 22.64
C GLU A 3 -16.48 -15.99 21.13
N ASP A 4 -17.58 -16.57 20.62
CA ASP A 4 -17.81 -16.72 19.19
C ASP A 4 -17.86 -15.31 18.59
N ILE A 5 -16.85 -14.97 17.81
CA ILE A 5 -16.78 -13.73 17.05
C ILE A 5 -17.62 -13.88 15.80
N SER A 6 -18.59 -12.97 15.61
CA SER A 6 -19.43 -12.97 14.43
C SER A 6 -18.60 -12.73 13.16
N LEU A 7 -19.08 -13.25 12.02
CA LEU A 7 -18.40 -13.07 10.72
C LEU A 7 -18.20 -11.59 10.38
N ASP A 8 -19.15 -10.74 10.76
CA ASP A 8 -19.10 -9.30 10.48
C ASP A 8 -18.05 -8.59 11.32
N GLU A 9 -17.89 -8.97 12.59
CA GLU A 9 -16.81 -8.48 13.46
C GLU A 9 -15.44 -8.92 12.93
N TYR A 10 -15.31 -10.19 12.52
CA TYR A 10 -14.09 -10.70 11.92
C TYR A 10 -13.72 -9.93 10.64
N LYS A 11 -14.67 -9.75 9.71
CA LYS A 11 -14.47 -8.96 8.49
C LYS A 11 -14.09 -7.51 8.81
N GLY A 12 -14.72 -6.91 9.82
CA GLY A 12 -14.40 -5.55 10.30
C GLY A 12 -12.95 -5.44 10.76
N ALA A 13 -12.52 -6.34 11.65
CA ALA A 13 -11.15 -6.38 12.15
C ALA A 13 -10.13 -6.62 11.03
N TRP A 14 -10.42 -7.54 10.11
CA TRP A 14 -9.53 -7.86 8.99
C TRP A 14 -9.35 -6.67 8.02
N ARG A 15 -10.41 -5.93 7.72
CA ARG A 15 -10.33 -4.71 6.89
C ARG A 15 -9.47 -3.64 7.56
N GLU A 16 -9.65 -3.43 8.86
CA GLU A 16 -8.86 -2.45 9.62
C GLU A 16 -7.37 -2.84 9.67
N LEU A 17 -7.06 -4.13 9.86
CA LEU A 17 -5.68 -4.64 9.79
C LEU A 17 -5.06 -4.39 8.41
N THR A 18 -5.79 -4.73 7.34
CA THR A 18 -5.31 -4.54 5.96
C THR A 18 -5.01 -3.06 5.67
N VAL A 19 -5.86 -2.13 6.13
CA VAL A 19 -5.63 -0.68 5.99
C VAL A 19 -4.37 -0.25 6.74
N ARG A 20 -4.17 -0.77 7.96
CA ARG A 20 -2.98 -0.46 8.77
C ARG A 20 -1.70 -0.99 8.11
N GLU A 21 -1.72 -2.19 7.57
CA GLU A 21 -0.61 -2.79 6.84
C GLU A 21 -0.26 -1.99 5.59
N ALA A 22 -1.24 -1.61 4.77
CA ALA A 22 -1.03 -0.78 3.60
C ALA A 22 -0.39 0.58 3.96
N ARG A 23 -0.86 1.21 5.05
CA ARG A 23 -0.27 2.45 5.56
C ARG A 23 1.15 2.26 6.06
N ARG A 24 1.43 1.18 6.80
CA ARG A 24 2.79 0.85 7.28
C ARG A 24 3.75 0.62 6.12
N GLY A 25 3.31 -0.11 5.09
CA GLY A 25 4.09 -0.31 3.85
C GLY A 25 4.44 1.01 3.17
N PHE A 26 3.46 1.92 3.06
CA PHE A 26 3.72 3.24 2.49
C PHE A 26 4.68 4.08 3.32
N VAL A 27 4.55 4.07 4.66
CA VAL A 27 5.48 4.77 5.56
C VAL A 27 6.90 4.24 5.42
N GLY A 28 7.07 2.92 5.29
CA GLY A 28 8.37 2.32 5.02
C GLY A 28 8.98 2.78 3.69
N HIS A 29 8.18 2.79 2.62
CA HIS A 29 8.63 3.28 1.31
C HIS A 29 8.98 4.78 1.34
N LEU A 30 8.18 5.60 2.03
CA LEU A 30 8.44 7.02 2.21
C LEU A 30 9.75 7.27 2.98
N ALA A 31 9.99 6.52 4.05
CA ALA A 31 11.22 6.63 4.83
C ALA A 31 12.45 6.26 3.97
N ALA A 32 12.37 5.14 3.25
CA ALA A 32 13.43 4.74 2.32
C ALA A 32 13.66 5.80 1.24
N TYR A 33 12.59 6.34 0.66
CA TYR A 33 12.66 7.41 -0.34
C TYR A 33 13.42 8.63 0.19
N ILE A 34 13.08 9.11 1.39
CA ILE A 34 13.73 10.28 2.00
C ILE A 34 15.21 10.00 2.28
N ILE A 35 15.52 8.89 2.95
CA ILE A 35 16.89 8.57 3.38
C ILE A 35 17.81 8.37 2.17
N VAL A 36 17.38 7.56 1.20
CA VAL A 36 18.19 7.26 0.01
C VAL A 36 18.36 8.50 -0.85
N ASN A 37 17.29 9.26 -1.12
CA ASN A 37 17.42 10.45 -1.96
C ASN A 37 18.25 11.55 -1.28
N ALA A 38 18.14 11.74 0.04
CA ALA A 38 19.01 12.68 0.76
C ALA A 38 20.50 12.30 0.61
N PHE A 39 20.82 11.01 0.71
CA PHE A 39 22.18 10.51 0.50
C PHE A 39 22.65 10.71 -0.95
N LEU A 40 21.80 10.44 -1.95
CA LEU A 40 22.14 10.64 -3.36
C LEU A 40 22.31 12.11 -3.72
N ILE A 41 21.47 13.00 -3.19
CA ILE A 41 21.63 14.45 -3.30
C ILE A 41 23.01 14.86 -2.75
N PHE A 42 23.35 14.39 -1.55
CA PHE A 42 24.63 14.69 -0.94
C PHE A 42 25.80 14.23 -1.83
N ILE A 43 25.77 12.98 -2.33
CA ILE A 43 26.80 12.47 -3.23
C ILE A 43 26.91 13.35 -4.47
N ASN A 44 25.80 13.64 -5.15
CA ASN A 44 25.84 14.41 -6.39
C ASN A 44 26.49 15.78 -6.19
N LEU A 45 26.08 16.51 -5.14
CA LEU A 45 26.59 17.85 -4.87
C LEU A 45 28.05 17.82 -4.39
N TRP A 46 28.47 16.74 -3.73
CA TRP A 46 29.84 16.59 -3.25
C TRP A 46 30.83 16.18 -4.36
N THR A 47 30.42 15.30 -5.27
CA THR A 47 31.32 14.75 -6.29
C THR A 47 31.36 15.58 -7.56
N GLU A 48 30.21 16.01 -8.08
CA GLU A 48 30.13 16.74 -9.34
C GLU A 48 28.94 17.70 -9.34
N PRO A 49 29.05 18.85 -8.67
CA PRO A 49 27.96 19.81 -8.55
C PRO A 49 27.60 20.50 -9.88
N SER A 50 28.47 20.41 -10.90
CA SER A 50 28.22 20.93 -12.24
C SER A 50 27.22 20.07 -13.03
N VAL A 51 27.02 18.80 -12.66
CA VAL A 51 26.12 17.87 -13.36
C VAL A 51 25.13 17.27 -12.36
N LEU A 52 23.92 17.82 -12.34
CA LEU A 52 22.86 17.36 -11.44
C LEU A 52 22.09 16.16 -12.04
N TRP A 53 22.41 14.96 -11.58
CA TRP A 53 21.69 13.73 -11.92
C TRP A 53 20.62 13.35 -10.88
N PHE A 54 20.74 13.83 -9.64
CA PHE A 54 19.80 13.52 -8.55
C PHE A 54 18.33 13.87 -8.85
N PRO A 55 17.97 14.94 -9.62
CA PRO A 55 16.58 15.26 -9.89
C PRO A 55 15.85 14.16 -10.67
N TRP A 56 16.57 13.47 -11.56
CA TRP A 56 16.02 12.37 -12.35
C TRP A 56 15.71 11.14 -11.48
N ILE A 57 16.56 10.87 -10.49
CA ILE A 57 16.35 9.78 -9.53
C ILE A 57 15.16 10.09 -8.61
N LEU A 58 15.10 11.32 -8.07
CA LEU A 58 13.94 11.82 -7.31
C LEU A 58 12.65 11.67 -8.11
N ALA A 59 12.62 12.15 -9.36
CA ALA A 59 11.44 12.09 -10.19
C ALA A 59 11.00 10.63 -10.47
N GLY A 60 11.94 9.77 -10.86
CA GLY A 60 11.65 8.36 -11.17
C GLY A 60 11.07 7.60 -9.97
N TRP A 61 11.71 7.71 -8.81
CA TRP A 61 11.21 7.06 -7.58
C TRP A 61 9.97 7.75 -7.02
N GLY A 62 9.86 9.07 -7.20
CA GLY A 62 8.76 9.89 -6.67
C GLY A 62 7.43 9.50 -7.29
N ILE A 63 7.41 9.10 -8.56
CA ILE A 63 6.24 8.53 -9.22
C ILE A 63 5.80 7.23 -8.51
N GLY A 64 6.74 6.31 -8.25
CA GLY A 64 6.44 5.07 -7.52
C GLY A 64 5.93 5.31 -6.11
N LEU A 65 6.51 6.28 -5.40
CA LEU A 65 6.04 6.71 -4.09
C LEU A 65 4.62 7.28 -4.15
N ALA A 66 4.30 8.11 -5.16
CA ALA A 66 2.98 8.68 -5.35
C ALA A 66 1.91 7.59 -5.57
N PHE A 67 2.20 6.61 -6.44
CA PHE A 67 1.30 5.47 -6.65
C PHE A 67 1.10 4.64 -5.39
N HIS A 68 2.18 4.30 -4.67
CA HIS A 68 2.07 3.59 -3.40
C HIS A 68 1.20 4.38 -2.40
N GLY A 69 1.39 5.70 -2.31
CA GLY A 69 0.56 6.57 -1.47
C GLY A 69 -0.92 6.51 -1.83
N VAL A 70 -1.27 6.60 -3.13
CA VAL A 70 -2.64 6.50 -3.61
C VAL A 70 -3.29 5.17 -3.25
N TYR A 71 -2.57 4.06 -3.46
CA TYR A 71 -3.07 2.71 -3.22
C TYR A 71 -3.13 2.32 -1.74
N SER A 72 -2.33 2.95 -0.90
CA SER A 72 -2.36 2.75 0.55
C SER A 72 -3.41 3.59 1.29
N ARG A 73 -4.17 4.45 0.58
CA ARG A 73 -5.26 5.23 1.19
C ARG A 73 -6.39 4.31 1.65
N ARG A 74 -6.93 4.60 2.84
CA ARG A 74 -8.06 3.84 3.43
C ARG A 74 -9.20 3.61 2.45
N GLY A 75 -9.66 4.65 1.73
CA GLY A 75 -10.74 4.53 0.75
C GLY A 75 -10.43 3.51 -0.34
N PHE A 76 -9.27 3.63 -0.99
CA PHE A 76 -8.85 2.72 -2.06
C PHE A 76 -8.74 1.27 -1.56
N VAL A 77 -8.11 1.06 -0.41
CA VAL A 77 -7.98 -0.27 0.19
C VAL A 77 -9.35 -0.88 0.48
N LEU A 78 -10.24 -0.14 1.15
CA LEU A 78 -11.57 -0.63 1.50
C LEU A 78 -12.43 -0.94 0.28
N ASP A 79 -12.36 -0.12 -0.77
CA ASP A 79 -13.10 -0.36 -2.01
C ASP A 79 -12.63 -1.65 -2.69
N LYS A 80 -11.31 -1.88 -2.74
CA LYS A 80 -10.75 -3.15 -3.24
C LYS A 80 -11.12 -4.36 -2.39
N LEU A 81 -11.24 -4.19 -1.08
CA LEU A 81 -11.70 -5.29 -0.21
C LEU A 81 -13.17 -5.61 -0.47
N LYS A 82 -14.03 -4.61 -0.61
CA LYS A 82 -15.45 -4.80 -0.97
C LYS A 82 -15.61 -5.52 -2.31
N GLU A 83 -14.86 -5.11 -3.33
CA GLU A 83 -14.86 -5.78 -4.65
C GLU A 83 -14.49 -7.28 -4.51
N LYS A 84 -13.45 -7.58 -3.72
CA LYS A 84 -13.00 -8.96 -3.47
C LYS A 84 -14.02 -9.78 -2.71
N GLU A 85 -14.64 -9.21 -1.68
CA GLU A 85 -15.68 -9.87 -0.89
C GLU A 85 -16.91 -10.19 -1.74
N ALA A 86 -17.38 -9.24 -2.56
CA ALA A 86 -18.49 -9.46 -3.47
C ALA A 86 -18.18 -10.58 -4.48
N LEU A 87 -16.98 -10.60 -5.05
CA LEU A 87 -16.55 -11.66 -5.95
C LEU A 87 -16.50 -13.02 -5.25
N ALA A 88 -15.99 -13.08 -4.02
CA ALA A 88 -15.94 -14.30 -3.22
C ALA A 88 -17.34 -14.86 -2.93
N GLU A 89 -18.31 -13.97 -2.63
CA GLU A 89 -19.71 -14.36 -2.42
C GLU A 89 -20.35 -14.93 -3.69
N LEU A 90 -20.10 -14.33 -4.85
CA LEU A 90 -20.59 -14.84 -6.15
C LEU A 90 -20.05 -16.25 -6.42
N LEU A 91 -18.74 -16.45 -6.28
CA LEU A 91 -18.09 -17.75 -6.48
C LEU A 91 -18.63 -18.82 -5.51
N ALA A 92 -18.87 -18.45 -4.24
CA ALA A 92 -19.44 -19.35 -3.24
C ALA A 92 -20.88 -19.78 -3.59
N ARG A 93 -21.70 -18.84 -4.10
CA ARG A 93 -23.07 -19.12 -4.56
C ARG A 93 -23.08 -20.04 -5.78
N GLU A 94 -22.20 -19.80 -6.75
CA GLU A 94 -22.08 -20.65 -7.93
C GLU A 94 -21.68 -22.08 -7.57
N LYS A 95 -20.75 -22.25 -6.63
CA LYS A 95 -20.34 -23.57 -6.15
C LYS A 95 -21.48 -24.32 -5.44
N LYS A 96 -22.32 -23.61 -4.67
CA LYS A 96 -23.53 -24.20 -4.07
C LYS A 96 -24.57 -24.61 -5.11
N ARG A 97 -24.76 -23.83 -6.18
CA ARG A 97 -25.73 -24.14 -7.25
C ARG A 97 -25.33 -25.34 -8.10
N LYS A 98 -24.03 -25.62 -8.24
CA LYS A 98 -23.50 -26.77 -8.99
C LYS A 98 -23.46 -28.08 -8.18
N LYS A 99 -23.81 -28.03 -6.89
CA LYS A 99 -23.88 -29.19 -6.00
C LYS A 99 -25.34 -29.58 -5.78
#